data_AF-A0A1G0LZJ2-F1
#
_entry.id   AF-A0A1G0LZJ2-F1
#
_cell.length_a   1.000
_cell.length_b   1.000
_cell.length_c   1.000
_cell.angle_alpha   90.00
_cell.angle_beta   90.00
_cell.angle_gamma   90.00
#
_symmetry.space_group_name_H-M   'P 1'
#
loop_
_entity.id
_entity.type
_entity.pdbx_description
1 polymer ?
#
loop_
_entity_poly.entity_id
_entity_poly.type
_entity_poly.pdbx_seq_one_letter_code
_entity_poly.pdbx_strand_id
1 'polypeptide(L)'
;MKRLAICLLGVTAACARGPAVQPLPSTAFEQPAIRQAITAALEADAAMNDADSLYVIGATVIADGWPRQRAPRYAGVQAGGQTAVTASALEITAFLAWGTVDYRWTARSGGGVALGRATFVLERMGGTWRIKHAHSSSVRSSPAREGGGQGRTRRTGADRAPERRVYVAAQGAGGRSLPIMSRTRRAVSGLISFSPR
;
A
#
# COMPACT_ATOMS: atom_id res chain seq x y z
N MET A 1 -13.33 16.27 85.62
CA MET A 1 -12.33 16.99 84.80
C MET A 1 -12.14 16.21 83.49
N LYS A 2 -12.77 16.64 82.38
CA LYS A 2 -12.70 15.97 81.07
C LYS A 2 -11.85 16.82 80.13
N ARG A 3 -10.74 16.25 79.61
CA ARG A 3 -9.81 16.92 78.69
C ARG A 3 -10.29 16.75 77.25
N LEU A 4 -10.55 17.85 76.56
CA LEU A 4 -10.85 17.90 75.13
C LEU A 4 -9.53 17.78 74.35
N ALA A 5 -9.40 16.74 73.54
CA ALA A 5 -8.30 16.59 72.60
C ALA A 5 -8.74 17.15 71.23
N ILE A 6 -8.08 18.22 70.80
CA ILE A 6 -8.27 18.86 69.49
C ILE A 6 -7.36 18.14 68.49
N CYS A 7 -7.95 17.39 67.57
CA CYS A 7 -7.23 16.83 66.42
C CYS A 7 -7.05 17.93 65.37
N LEU A 8 -5.81 18.40 65.21
CA LEU A 8 -5.41 19.20 64.04
C LEU A 8 -5.54 18.34 62.77
N LEU A 9 -6.50 18.69 61.92
CA LEU A 9 -6.55 18.23 60.53
C LEU A 9 -5.47 18.99 59.73
N GLY A 10 -4.40 18.28 59.36
CA GLY A 10 -3.41 18.76 58.41
C GLY A 10 -3.98 18.77 56.99
N VAL A 11 -4.11 19.95 56.41
CA VAL A 11 -4.46 20.14 55.00
C VAL A 11 -3.19 19.87 54.16
N THR A 12 -3.08 18.67 53.61
CA THR A 12 -2.02 18.35 52.63
C THR A 12 -2.44 18.91 51.27
N ALA A 13 -1.74 19.96 50.81
CA ALA A 13 -1.87 20.51 49.47
C ALA A 13 -1.42 19.47 48.42
N ALA A 14 -2.38 18.80 47.80
CA ALA A 14 -2.14 17.93 46.66
C ALA A 14 -1.89 18.81 45.42
N CYS A 15 -0.62 19.03 45.08
CA CYS A 15 -0.25 19.57 43.78
C CYS A 15 -0.68 18.58 42.69
N ALA A 16 -1.87 18.80 42.11
CA ALA A 16 -2.33 18.08 40.94
C ALA A 16 -1.38 18.36 39.77
N ARG A 17 -0.41 17.46 39.54
CA ARG A 17 0.36 17.44 38.30
C ARG A 17 -0.60 17.08 37.19
N GLY A 18 -0.99 18.09 36.40
CA GLY A 18 -1.70 17.86 35.14
C GLY A 18 -0.90 16.91 34.25
N PRO A 19 -1.56 16.08 33.42
CA PRO A 19 -0.86 15.17 32.52
C PRO A 19 0.12 15.98 31.66
N ALA A 20 1.39 15.60 31.71
CA ALA A 20 2.40 16.21 30.86
C ALA A 20 2.01 15.94 29.41
N VAL A 21 1.66 16.99 28.67
CA VAL A 21 1.47 16.92 27.23
C VAL A 21 2.83 16.63 26.62
N GLN A 22 3.08 15.39 26.20
CA GLN A 22 4.29 15.07 25.48
C GLN A 22 4.28 15.85 24.16
N PRO A 23 5.35 16.61 23.85
CA PRO A 23 5.45 17.27 22.56
C PRO A 23 5.41 16.21 21.46
N LEU A 24 4.54 16.42 20.47
CA LEU A 24 4.47 15.53 19.31
C LEU A 24 5.84 15.53 18.63
N PRO A 25 6.42 14.36 18.32
CA PRO A 25 7.67 14.30 17.59
C PRO A 25 7.51 15.00 16.25
N SER A 26 8.51 15.77 15.83
CA SER A 26 8.44 16.43 14.53
C SER A 26 8.42 15.36 13.44
N THR A 27 7.52 15.53 12.47
CA THR A 27 7.29 14.56 11.39
C THR A 27 8.54 14.35 10.52
N ALA A 28 9.45 15.32 10.48
CA ALA A 28 10.72 15.23 9.78
C ALA A 28 11.65 14.14 10.33
N PHE A 29 11.62 13.86 11.64
CA PHE A 29 12.45 12.81 12.25
C PHE A 29 11.88 11.40 12.06
N GLU A 30 10.60 11.28 11.70
CA GLU A 30 9.94 9.99 11.50
C GLU A 30 10.16 9.42 10.10
N GLN A 31 10.44 10.27 9.11
CA GLN A 31 10.60 9.87 7.71
C GLN A 31 11.69 8.80 7.51
N PRO A 32 12.89 8.88 8.13
CA PRO A 32 13.89 7.81 8.03
C PRO A 32 13.41 6.47 8.60
N ALA A 33 12.70 6.49 9.74
CA ALA A 33 12.19 5.26 10.38
C ALA A 33 11.10 4.58 9.54
N ILE A 34 10.19 5.37 8.94
CA ILE A 34 9.17 4.86 8.02
C ILE A 34 9.83 4.26 6.77
N ARG A 35 10.80 4.97 6.18
CA ARG A 35 11.54 4.47 5.02
C ARG A 35 12.30 3.19 5.35
N GLN A 36 12.89 3.09 6.54
CA GLN A 36 13.56 1.87 7.00
C GLN A 36 12.59 0.69 7.11
N ALA A 37 11.40 0.88 7.68
CA ALA A 37 10.38 -0.18 7.77
C ALA A 37 9.95 -0.68 6.38
N ILE A 38 9.76 0.24 5.43
CA ILE A 38 9.42 -0.09 4.03
C ILE A 38 10.56 -0.87 3.35
N THR A 39 11.80 -0.38 3.47
CA THR A 39 12.97 -1.05 2.90
C THR A 39 13.13 -2.45 3.48
N ALA A 40 13.01 -2.61 4.80
CA ALA A 40 13.11 -3.91 5.46
C ALA A 40 12.05 -4.90 4.96
N ALA A 41 10.83 -4.43 4.69
CA ALA A 41 9.75 -5.28 4.16
C ALA A 41 10.04 -5.75 2.72
N LEU A 42 10.57 -4.87 1.87
CA LEU A 42 10.97 -5.20 0.50
C LEU A 42 12.16 -6.18 0.49
N GLU A 43 13.14 -5.97 1.36
CA GLU A 43 14.31 -6.83 1.51
C GLU A 43 13.93 -8.22 2.05
N ALA A 44 13.05 -8.28 3.04
CA ALA A 44 12.55 -9.56 3.56
C ALA A 44 11.82 -10.36 2.47
N ASP A 45 11.04 -9.70 1.62
CA ASP A 45 10.41 -10.34 0.46
C ASP A 45 11.42 -10.90 -0.54
N ALA A 46 12.46 -10.13 -0.88
CA ALA A 46 13.51 -10.59 -1.78
C ALA A 46 14.32 -11.76 -1.17
N ALA A 47 14.45 -11.79 0.15
CA ALA A 47 15.08 -12.85 0.91
C ALA A 47 14.16 -14.05 1.20
N MET A 48 12.87 -13.98 0.85
CA MET A 48 11.85 -14.98 1.18
C MET A 48 11.67 -15.21 2.69
N ASN A 49 11.91 -14.18 3.49
CA ASN A 49 11.75 -14.24 4.93
C ASN A 49 10.33 -13.84 5.35
N ASP A 50 9.82 -14.53 6.38
CA ASP A 50 8.67 -14.04 7.12
C ASP A 50 9.07 -12.79 7.91
N ALA A 51 8.22 -11.77 7.85
CA ALA A 51 8.51 -10.43 8.36
C ALA A 51 7.35 -9.89 9.17
N ASP A 52 6.65 -10.78 9.87
CA ASP A 52 5.39 -10.50 10.55
C ASP A 52 5.51 -9.33 11.56
N SER A 53 6.70 -9.12 12.14
CA SER A 53 6.97 -7.99 13.04
C SER A 53 6.90 -6.62 12.36
N LEU A 54 7.08 -6.55 11.03
CA LEU A 54 6.95 -5.33 10.23
C LEU A 54 5.49 -5.01 9.89
N TYR A 55 4.57 -5.93 10.13
CA TYR A 55 3.15 -5.77 9.81
C TYR A 55 2.32 -5.67 11.09
N VAL A 56 1.21 -4.94 11.01
CA VAL A 56 0.18 -5.02 12.07
C VAL A 56 -0.60 -6.33 11.92
N ILE A 57 -1.25 -6.77 12.99
CA ILE A 57 -2.17 -7.92 12.92
C ILE A 57 -3.31 -7.56 11.96
N GLY A 58 -3.57 -8.46 10.99
CA GLY A 58 -4.58 -8.23 9.96
C GLY A 58 -4.15 -7.28 8.84
N ALA A 59 -2.84 -7.00 8.72
CA ALA A 59 -2.33 -6.23 7.59
C ALA A 59 -2.74 -6.85 6.24
N THR A 60 -2.95 -6.01 5.25
CA THR A 60 -3.33 -6.44 3.90
C THR A 60 -2.30 -5.97 2.89
N VAL A 61 -1.79 -6.92 2.09
CA VAL A 61 -0.91 -6.60 0.96
C VAL A 61 -1.57 -7.05 -0.33
N ILE A 62 -1.61 -6.16 -1.31
CA ILE A 62 -2.13 -6.41 -2.65
C ILE A 62 -1.00 -6.18 -3.64
N ALA A 63 -0.73 -7.14 -4.51
CA ALA A 63 0.24 -7.02 -5.59
C ALA A 63 -0.39 -7.38 -6.93
N ASP A 64 -0.27 -6.46 -7.89
CA ASP A 64 -0.85 -6.59 -9.23
C ASP A 64 -2.35 -6.97 -9.18
N GLY A 65 -3.08 -6.39 -8.21
CA GLY A 65 -4.51 -6.61 -7.99
C GLY A 65 -4.87 -7.85 -7.18
N TRP A 66 -3.89 -8.65 -6.73
CA TRP A 66 -4.14 -9.89 -5.98
C TRP A 66 -3.67 -9.79 -4.53
N PRO A 67 -4.48 -10.21 -3.54
CA PRO A 67 -4.05 -10.29 -2.15
C PRO A 67 -2.86 -11.25 -1.98
N ARG A 68 -1.89 -10.85 -1.17
CA ARG A 68 -0.69 -11.64 -0.84
C ARG A 68 -0.54 -11.77 0.68
N GLN A 69 -0.22 -12.98 1.13
CA GLN A 69 -0.03 -13.31 2.54
C GLN A 69 1.37 -13.87 2.83
N ARG A 70 2.16 -14.17 1.79
CA ARG A 70 3.51 -14.74 1.89
C ARG A 70 4.44 -14.04 0.90
N ALA A 71 5.73 -14.06 1.21
CA ALA A 71 6.75 -13.55 0.29
C ALA A 71 6.76 -14.33 -1.04
N PRO A 72 7.04 -13.67 -2.18
CA PRO A 72 7.05 -12.22 -2.36
C PRO A 72 5.62 -11.64 -2.34
N ARG A 73 5.42 -10.64 -1.50
CA ARG A 73 4.19 -9.88 -1.30
C ARG A 73 4.10 -8.66 -2.20
N TYR A 74 5.22 -8.06 -2.63
CA TYR A 74 5.25 -6.86 -3.48
C TYR A 74 5.44 -7.18 -4.97
N ALA A 75 4.72 -6.46 -5.83
CA ALA A 75 4.77 -6.62 -7.28
C ALA A 75 6.18 -6.40 -7.84
N GLY A 76 6.62 -7.24 -8.77
CA GLY A 76 7.97 -7.16 -9.35
C GLY A 76 9.11 -7.59 -8.43
N VAL A 77 8.90 -7.79 -7.13
CA VAL A 77 9.91 -8.42 -6.27
C VAL A 77 9.90 -9.93 -6.50
N GLN A 78 11.09 -10.51 -6.64
CA GLN A 78 11.26 -11.95 -6.83
C GLN A 78 12.22 -12.51 -5.79
N ALA A 79 12.16 -13.82 -5.59
CA ALA A 79 13.07 -14.54 -4.71
C ALA A 79 14.52 -14.40 -5.21
N GLY A 80 15.45 -14.11 -4.30
CA GLY A 80 16.87 -14.06 -4.63
C GLY A 80 17.25 -12.80 -5.42
N GLY A 81 17.42 -11.69 -4.73
CA GLY A 81 17.87 -10.44 -5.34
C GLY A 81 18.13 -9.36 -4.30
N GLN A 82 18.15 -8.12 -4.75
CA GLN A 82 18.25 -6.93 -3.91
C GLN A 82 17.17 -5.94 -4.29
N THR A 83 16.58 -5.29 -3.30
CA THR A 83 15.61 -4.22 -3.49
C THR A 83 16.23 -2.88 -3.13
N ALA A 84 15.87 -1.84 -3.86
CA ALA A 84 16.25 -0.48 -3.53
C ALA A 84 15.04 0.45 -3.71
N VAL A 85 14.78 1.28 -2.70
CA VAL A 85 13.79 2.36 -2.80
C VAL A 85 14.41 3.52 -3.59
N THR A 86 13.85 3.80 -4.76
CA THR A 86 14.32 4.82 -5.71
C THR A 86 13.68 6.19 -5.51
N ALA A 87 12.42 6.23 -5.08
CA ALA A 87 11.73 7.48 -4.73
C ALA A 87 10.67 7.21 -3.64
N SER A 88 10.34 8.24 -2.87
CA SER A 88 9.27 8.18 -1.88
C SER A 88 8.65 9.55 -1.67
N ALA A 89 7.32 9.62 -1.62
CA ALA A 89 6.56 10.78 -1.19
C ALA A 89 5.62 10.32 -0.07
N LEU A 90 5.81 10.87 1.13
CA LEU A 90 5.16 10.43 2.36
C LEU A 90 4.48 11.60 3.07
N GLU A 91 3.27 11.36 3.53
CA GLU A 91 2.53 12.21 4.47
C GLU A 91 2.56 11.53 5.84
N ILE A 92 2.90 12.28 6.88
CA ILE A 92 3.21 11.75 8.20
C ILE A 92 2.44 12.53 9.26
N THR A 93 1.76 11.78 10.13
CA THR A 93 1.14 12.28 11.36
C THR A 93 1.80 11.59 12.56
N ALA A 94 1.33 11.88 13.77
CA ALA A 94 1.87 11.25 14.99
C ALA A 94 1.70 9.72 15.04
N PHE A 95 0.64 9.18 14.42
CA PHE A 95 0.25 7.77 14.55
C PHE A 95 0.09 7.04 13.22
N LEU A 96 0.03 7.77 12.11
CA LEU A 96 -0.21 7.25 10.77
C LEU A 96 0.76 7.88 9.78
N ALA A 97 1.22 7.08 8.84
CA ALA A 97 1.94 7.56 7.68
C ALA A 97 1.40 6.88 6.43
N TRP A 98 1.32 7.60 5.32
CA TRP A 98 0.94 7.02 4.04
C TRP A 98 1.67 7.71 2.90
N GLY A 99 1.70 7.06 1.74
CA GLY A 99 2.27 7.66 0.56
C GLY A 99 2.72 6.64 -0.47
N THR A 100 3.44 7.12 -1.47
CA THR A 100 3.89 6.31 -2.60
C THR A 100 5.40 6.09 -2.55
N VAL A 101 5.82 4.89 -2.91
CA VAL A 101 7.21 4.47 -2.97
C VAL A 101 7.48 3.77 -4.30
N ASP A 102 8.50 4.24 -5.01
CA ASP A 102 9.02 3.58 -6.20
C ASP A 102 10.25 2.77 -5.83
N TYR A 103 10.29 1.52 -6.24
CA TYR A 103 11.38 0.61 -5.93
C TYR A 103 11.83 -0.18 -7.16
N ARG A 104 13.08 -0.65 -7.07
CA ARG A 104 13.70 -1.53 -8.04
C ARG A 104 14.13 -2.81 -7.35
N TRP A 105 13.82 -3.95 -7.97
CA TRP A 105 14.42 -5.22 -7.65
C TRP A 105 15.45 -5.59 -8.73
N THR A 106 16.60 -6.11 -8.29
CA THR A 106 17.68 -6.59 -9.17
C THR A 106 18.04 -8.04 -8.79
N ALA A 107 18.03 -8.93 -9.78
CA ALA A 107 18.42 -10.32 -9.61
C ALA A 107 19.89 -10.43 -9.20
N ARG A 108 20.20 -11.33 -8.26
CA ARG A 108 21.60 -11.56 -7.84
C ARG A 108 22.48 -12.10 -8.98
N SER A 109 21.89 -12.83 -9.92
CA SER A 109 22.57 -13.38 -11.09
C SER A 109 22.90 -12.35 -12.18
N GLY A 110 22.47 -11.09 -12.04
CA GLY A 110 22.89 -9.99 -12.92
C GLY A 110 22.08 -9.77 -14.20
N GLY A 111 20.94 -10.45 -14.40
CA GLY A 111 20.16 -10.35 -15.66
C GLY A 111 18.71 -9.88 -15.55
N GLY A 112 18.17 -9.77 -14.33
CA GLY A 112 16.78 -9.39 -14.10
C GLY A 112 16.67 -8.06 -13.38
N VAL A 113 15.91 -7.12 -13.93
CA VAL A 113 15.50 -5.89 -13.24
C VAL A 113 13.99 -5.77 -13.34
N ALA A 114 13.36 -5.51 -12.20
CA ALA A 114 11.94 -5.22 -12.14
C ALA A 114 11.73 -3.90 -11.40
N LEU A 115 10.79 -3.10 -11.89
CA LEU A 115 10.38 -1.86 -11.27
C LEU A 115 8.98 -2.04 -10.68
N GLY A 116 8.78 -1.48 -9.51
CA GLY A 116 7.49 -1.47 -8.85
C GLY A 116 7.19 -0.12 -8.24
N ARG A 117 5.90 0.16 -8.12
CA ARG A 117 5.36 1.28 -7.37
C ARG A 117 4.40 0.72 -6.34
N ALA A 118 4.47 1.23 -5.11
CA ALA A 118 3.56 0.86 -4.05
C ALA A 118 3.01 2.07 -3.30
N THR A 119 1.75 1.99 -2.91
CA THR A 119 1.16 2.85 -1.89
C THR A 119 1.21 2.11 -0.57
N PHE A 120 1.78 2.74 0.45
CA PHE A 120 1.85 2.19 1.80
C PHE A 120 0.94 2.98 2.75
N VAL A 121 0.39 2.28 3.73
CA VAL A 121 -0.21 2.84 4.95
C VAL A 121 0.46 2.16 6.13
N LEU A 122 1.07 2.96 7.00
CA LEU A 122 1.75 2.51 8.20
C LEU A 122 1.10 3.11 9.44
N GLU A 123 1.09 2.32 10.51
CA GLU A 123 0.60 2.71 11.82
C GLU A 123 1.72 2.63 12.84
N ARG A 124 1.77 3.59 13.77
CA ARG A 124 2.72 3.58 14.87
C ARG A 124 2.18 2.74 16.01
N MET A 125 2.82 1.60 16.28
CA MET A 125 2.48 0.68 17.36
C MET A 125 3.69 0.43 18.26
N GLY A 126 3.52 0.66 19.56
CA GLY A 126 4.59 0.44 20.55
C GLY A 126 5.89 1.20 20.23
N GLY A 127 5.76 2.42 19.67
CA GLY A 127 6.91 3.24 19.26
C GLY A 127 7.53 2.87 17.89
N THR A 128 7.07 1.79 17.24
CA THR A 128 7.57 1.33 15.94
C THR A 128 6.56 1.55 14.83
N TRP A 129 7.03 1.84 13.62
CA TRP A 129 6.18 1.91 12.42
C TRP A 129 5.97 0.52 11.84
N ARG A 130 4.70 0.16 11.60
CA ARG A 130 4.32 -1.14 11.04
C ARG A 130 3.35 -0.96 9.87
N ILE A 131 3.47 -1.81 8.87
CA ILE A 131 2.66 -1.78 7.67
C ILE A 131 1.26 -2.31 7.99
N LYS A 132 0.26 -1.48 7.76
CA LYS A 132 -1.16 -1.81 7.88
C LYS A 132 -1.75 -2.22 6.54
N HIS A 133 -1.38 -1.51 5.49
CA HIS A 133 -1.82 -1.80 4.14
C HIS A 133 -0.70 -1.48 3.15
N ALA A 134 -0.59 -2.30 2.12
CA ALA A 134 0.21 -1.97 0.96
C ALA A 134 -0.48 -2.43 -0.33
N HIS A 135 -0.47 -1.57 -1.33
CA HIS A 135 -0.87 -1.92 -2.69
C HIS A 135 0.31 -1.66 -3.61
N SER A 136 0.76 -2.67 -4.35
CA SER A 136 1.85 -2.56 -5.31
C SER A 136 1.45 -3.00 -6.70
N SER A 137 2.09 -2.39 -7.70
CA SER A 137 1.95 -2.75 -9.11
C SER A 137 3.32 -2.76 -9.78
N SER A 138 3.54 -3.75 -10.64
CA SER A 138 4.71 -3.80 -11.52
C SER A 138 4.60 -2.71 -12.58
N VAL A 139 5.69 -1.95 -12.75
CA VAL A 139 5.79 -0.96 -13.82
C VAL A 139 6.34 -1.69 -15.03
N ARG A 140 5.49 -1.96 -16.02
CA ARG A 140 5.97 -2.38 -17.33
C ARG A 140 6.74 -1.23 -17.94
N SER A 141 8.04 -1.44 -18.20
CA SER A 141 8.71 -0.62 -19.21
C SER A 141 7.92 -0.80 -20.50
N SER A 142 7.31 0.27 -21.02
CA SER A 142 6.95 0.24 -22.43
C SER A 142 8.24 -0.09 -23.18
N PRO A 143 8.24 -1.04 -24.13
CA PRO A 143 9.36 -1.11 -25.05
C PRO A 143 9.49 0.30 -25.61
N ALA A 144 10.69 0.88 -25.47
CA ALA A 144 11.00 2.15 -26.10
C ALA A 144 10.46 2.03 -27.53
N ARG A 145 9.63 2.99 -27.97
CA ARG A 145 9.26 3.09 -29.38
C ARG A 145 10.58 3.20 -30.13
N GLU A 146 11.09 2.06 -30.57
CA GLU A 146 12.21 1.94 -31.48
C GLU A 146 11.81 2.82 -32.64
N GLY A 147 12.59 3.89 -32.83
CA GLY A 147 12.30 4.93 -33.78
C GLY A 147 12.14 4.31 -35.15
N GLY A 148 10.89 4.06 -35.54
CA GLY A 148 10.48 3.77 -36.89
C GLY A 148 10.68 5.02 -37.74
N GLY A 149 11.94 5.39 -37.94
CA GLY A 149 12.40 6.24 -39.04
C GLY A 149 12.34 5.44 -40.33
N GLN A 150 11.17 4.90 -40.68
CA GLN A 150 10.94 4.40 -42.02
C GLN A 150 10.58 5.61 -42.87
N GLY A 151 11.62 6.22 -43.44
CA GLY A 151 11.54 7.24 -44.47
C GLY A 151 10.59 6.76 -45.55
N ARG A 152 9.36 7.26 -45.50
CA ARG A 152 8.35 7.11 -46.54
C ARG A 152 8.83 7.95 -47.71
N THR A 153 9.55 7.34 -48.64
CA THR A 153 9.81 7.93 -49.95
C THR A 153 8.46 8.31 -50.54
N ARG A 154 8.23 9.62 -50.65
CA ARG A 154 7.13 10.22 -51.41
C ARG A 154 7.20 9.66 -52.84
N ARG A 155 6.31 8.73 -53.18
CA ARG A 155 5.86 8.56 -54.55
C ARG A 155 4.87 9.68 -54.84
N THR A 156 5.34 10.69 -55.56
CA THR A 156 4.52 11.56 -56.39
C THR A 156 3.89 10.73 -57.51
N GLY A 157 2.62 10.98 -57.80
CA GLY A 157 1.80 10.23 -58.77
C GLY A 157 0.38 10.12 -58.22
N ALA A 158 -0.38 11.21 -58.22
CA ALA A 158 -1.30 11.56 -59.31
C ALA A 158 -2.57 10.71 -59.30
N ASP A 159 -3.69 11.44 -59.19
CA ASP A 159 -5.03 11.06 -59.64
C ASP A 159 -5.80 9.98 -58.87
N ARG A 160 -6.70 10.44 -57.98
CA ARG A 160 -8.12 10.00 -57.99
C ARG A 160 -9.01 10.90 -57.14
N ALA A 161 -10.14 11.27 -57.75
CA ALA A 161 -11.20 12.14 -57.27
C ALA A 161 -11.83 11.71 -55.92
N PRO A 162 -12.49 12.64 -55.19
CA PRO A 162 -13.16 12.32 -53.94
C PRO A 162 -14.50 11.61 -54.18
N GLU A 163 -14.56 10.32 -53.84
CA GLU A 163 -15.83 9.58 -53.79
C GLU A 163 -16.58 9.92 -52.49
N ARG A 164 -17.80 10.42 -52.67
CA ARG A 164 -18.78 10.74 -51.62
C ARG A 164 -19.03 9.54 -50.70
N ARG A 165 -18.73 9.67 -49.40
CA ARG A 165 -19.35 8.82 -48.38
C ARG A 165 -20.62 9.49 -47.84
N VAL A 166 -21.74 8.87 -48.19
CA VAL A 166 -23.05 9.10 -47.60
C VAL A 166 -23.01 8.62 -46.15
N TYR A 167 -23.34 9.50 -45.21
CA TYR A 167 -23.65 9.13 -43.83
C TYR A 167 -25.06 8.52 -43.81
N VAL A 168 -25.15 7.25 -43.43
CA VAL A 168 -26.43 6.63 -43.05
C VAL A 168 -26.54 6.69 -41.53
N ALA A 169 -27.47 7.52 -41.06
CA ALA A 169 -27.90 7.55 -39.67
C ALA A 169 -28.78 6.31 -39.42
N ALA A 170 -28.45 5.52 -38.40
CA ALA A 170 -29.34 4.50 -37.86
C ALA A 170 -29.86 5.00 -36.49
N GLN A 171 -31.09 5.51 -36.51
CA GLN A 171 -31.98 5.63 -35.36
C GLN A 171 -32.69 4.29 -35.12
N GLY A 172 -32.82 3.88 -33.86
CA GLY A 172 -33.67 2.78 -33.39
C GLY A 172 -33.19 2.33 -32.00
N ALA A 173 -33.76 2.80 -30.89
CA ALA A 173 -35.09 2.54 -30.34
C ALA A 173 -35.33 1.06 -29.95
N GLY A 174 -35.57 0.82 -28.66
CA GLY A 174 -35.97 -0.48 -28.07
C GLY A 174 -34.86 -1.04 -27.18
N GLY A 175 -34.88 -0.93 -25.84
CA GLY A 175 -36.00 -1.20 -24.96
C GLY A 175 -36.13 -2.71 -24.75
N ARG A 176 -35.52 -3.24 -23.67
CA ARG A 176 -36.06 -4.36 -22.88
C ARG A 176 -35.23 -4.67 -21.64
N SER A 177 -36.00 -4.95 -20.60
CA SER A 177 -35.66 -5.10 -19.20
C SER A 177 -34.81 -6.33 -18.87
N LEU A 178 -34.10 -6.19 -17.75
CA LEU A 178 -33.33 -7.19 -17.01
C LEU A 178 -34.18 -8.42 -16.62
N PRO A 179 -33.56 -9.61 -16.54
CA PRO A 179 -33.92 -10.59 -15.53
C PRO A 179 -32.91 -10.57 -14.37
N ILE A 180 -33.45 -10.23 -13.20
CA ILE A 180 -32.86 -10.43 -11.88
C ILE A 180 -32.67 -11.95 -11.67
N MET A 181 -31.41 -12.42 -11.60
CA MET A 181 -31.12 -13.74 -11.04
C MET A 181 -30.57 -13.59 -9.62
N SER A 182 -31.49 -13.80 -8.68
CA SER A 182 -31.21 -14.16 -7.29
C SER A 182 -30.52 -15.52 -7.21
N ARG A 183 -29.34 -15.60 -6.58
CA ARG A 183 -28.81 -16.86 -6.03
C ARG A 183 -28.20 -16.67 -4.65
N THR A 184 -29.04 -16.99 -3.67
CA THR A 184 -28.80 -17.91 -2.56
C THR A 184 -27.47 -17.80 -1.82
N ARG A 185 -27.53 -17.14 -0.65
CA ARG A 185 -26.57 -17.32 0.45
C ARG A 185 -26.67 -18.76 0.97
N ARG A 186 -25.52 -19.45 1.09
CA ARG A 186 -25.37 -20.63 1.94
C ARG A 186 -24.44 -20.24 3.08
N ALA A 187 -25.01 -20.09 4.27
CA ALA A 187 -24.26 -20.01 5.50
C ALA A 187 -23.81 -21.43 5.88
N VAL A 188 -22.52 -21.61 6.12
CA VAL A 188 -21.98 -22.81 6.74
C VAL A 188 -21.51 -22.38 8.13
N SER A 189 -22.33 -22.70 9.14
CA SER A 189 -21.94 -22.66 10.55
C SER A 189 -21.03 -23.85 10.82
N GLY A 190 -19.76 -23.58 11.12
CA GLY A 190 -18.83 -24.56 11.69
C GLY A 190 -18.50 -24.17 13.13
N LEU A 191 -19.10 -24.88 14.08
CA LEU A 191 -18.70 -24.92 15.49
C LEU A 191 -17.29 -25.50 15.58
N ILE A 192 -16.34 -24.79 16.18
CA ILE A 192 -15.08 -25.38 16.66
C ILE A 192 -15.02 -25.15 18.17
N SER A 193 -15.05 -26.26 18.90
CA SER A 193 -14.92 -26.36 20.35
C SER A 193 -13.47 -26.15 20.76
N PHE A 194 -13.21 -25.23 21.68
CA PHE A 194 -11.93 -25.09 22.37
C PHE A 194 -11.95 -25.95 23.65
N SER A 195 -10.91 -26.75 23.87
CA SER A 195 -10.64 -27.42 25.14
C SER A 195 -9.30 -26.90 25.68
N PRO A 196 -9.24 -26.35 26.90
CA PRO A 196 -7.97 -25.95 27.50
C PRO A 196 -7.29 -27.13 28.21
N ARG A 197 -5.96 -27.13 28.20
CA ARG A 197 -5.11 -27.69 29.26
C ARG A 197 -4.23 -26.57 29.79
#